data_AF-A0A165GZ00-F1
#
_entry.id   AF-A0A165GZ00-F1
#
_cell.length_a   1.000
_cell.length_b   1.000
_cell.length_c   1.000
_cell.angle_alpha   90.00
_cell.angle_beta   90.00
_cell.angle_gamma   90.00
#
_symmetry.space_group_name_H-M   'P 1'
#
loop_
_entity.id
_entity.type
_entity.pdbx_description
1 polymer ?
#
loop_
_entity_poly.entity_id
_entity_poly.type
_entity_poly.pdbx_seq_one_letter_code
_entity_poly.pdbx_strand_id
1 'polypeptide(L)'
;LADGSFMKAGMSLQMYLRMASQLAQHLTLHHTIEEKQIFPFLSKRMHMFREDDVHIKSHEAIYDGLENLNVLIRKWTLSPSTYSPVEMKKCLASWKEVLFTHLDHEVEDLFGENMKRCWKLEELDLIPM
;
A
#
# COMPACT_ATOMS: atom_id res chain seq x y z
N LEU A 1 13.51 3.76 -11.29
CA LEU A 1 13.72 4.94 -10.41
C LEU A 1 14.48 4.58 -9.14
N ALA A 2 14.08 3.55 -8.39
CA ALA A 2 14.76 3.11 -7.16
C ALA A 2 16.23 2.69 -7.34
N ASP A 3 16.60 2.34 -8.57
CA ASP A 3 17.97 2.06 -9.01
C ASP A 3 18.84 3.30 -9.23
N GLY A 4 18.38 4.50 -8.84
CA GLY A 4 19.09 5.76 -9.02
C GLY A 4 18.86 6.43 -10.38
N SER A 5 18.08 5.80 -11.27
CA SER A 5 17.75 6.36 -12.60
C SER A 5 16.94 7.66 -12.55
N PHE A 6 16.39 8.05 -11.38
CA PHE A 6 15.66 9.30 -11.21
C PHE A 6 16.49 10.55 -11.58
N MET A 7 17.81 10.53 -11.38
CA MET A 7 18.68 11.62 -11.79
C MET A 7 18.72 11.78 -13.32
N LYS A 8 18.73 10.65 -14.06
CA LYS A 8 18.67 10.65 -15.53
C LYS A 8 17.33 11.17 -16.04
N ALA A 9 16.27 11.02 -15.24
CA ALA A 9 14.94 11.58 -15.49
C ALA A 9 14.80 13.05 -15.07
N GLY A 10 15.90 13.74 -14.70
CA GLY A 10 15.89 15.16 -14.33
C GLY A 10 15.39 15.44 -12.90
N MET A 11 15.22 14.41 -12.07
CA MET A 11 14.73 14.55 -10.70
C MET A 11 15.88 14.72 -9.71
N SER A 12 15.75 15.67 -8.78
CA SER A 12 16.68 15.77 -7.64
C SER A 12 16.40 14.66 -6.62
N LEU A 13 17.39 14.33 -5.78
CA LEU A 13 17.18 13.38 -4.69
C LEU A 13 16.04 13.83 -3.75
N GLN A 14 15.93 15.13 -3.47
CA GLN A 14 14.87 15.69 -2.62
C GLN A 14 13.47 15.47 -3.22
N MET A 15 13.33 15.64 -4.54
CA MET A 15 12.08 15.34 -5.24
C MET A 15 11.75 13.85 -5.18
N TYR A 16 12.75 12.99 -5.40
CA TYR A 16 12.58 11.55 -5.33
C TYR A 16 12.16 11.06 -3.94
N LEU A 17 12.82 11.53 -2.88
CA LEU A 17 12.47 11.19 -1.49
C LEU A 17 11.07 11.69 -1.11
N ARG A 18 10.67 12.87 -1.61
CA ARG A 18 9.30 13.39 -1.42
C ARG A 18 8.27 12.48 -2.07
N MET A 19 8.52 12.01 -3.30
CA MET A 19 7.62 11.06 -3.97
C MET A 19 7.52 9.73 -3.21
N ALA A 20 8.64 9.21 -2.71
CA ALA A 20 8.65 8.00 -1.89
C ALA A 20 7.85 8.19 -0.58
N SER A 21 7.97 9.37 0.04
CA SER A 21 7.21 9.72 1.25
C SER A 21 5.71 9.81 0.96
N GLN A 22 5.32 10.40 -0.18
CA GLN A 22 3.92 10.47 -0.60
C GLN A 22 3.33 9.09 -0.86
N LEU A 23 4.09 8.18 -1.50
CA LEU A 23 3.68 6.78 -1.66
C LEU A 23 3.39 6.13 -0.30
N ALA A 24 4.30 6.28 0.66
CA ALA A 24 4.13 5.70 1.98
C ALA A 24 2.89 6.25 2.70
N GLN A 25 2.70 7.57 2.67
CA GLN A 25 1.54 8.22 3.28
C GLN A 25 0.21 7.78 2.65
N HIS A 26 0.15 7.69 1.31
CA HIS A 26 -1.06 7.28 0.60
C HIS A 26 -1.42 5.83 0.88
N LEU A 27 -0.44 4.91 0.87
CA LEU A 27 -0.69 3.50 1.20
C LEU A 27 -1.14 3.34 2.66
N THR A 28 -0.52 4.06 3.60
CA THR A 28 -0.97 4.05 5.00
C THR A 28 -2.41 4.54 5.14
N LEU A 29 -2.77 5.65 4.49
CA LEU A 29 -4.13 6.18 4.55
C LEU A 29 -5.15 5.22 3.93
N HIS A 30 -4.83 4.67 2.75
CA HIS A 30 -5.67 3.72 2.03
C HIS A 30 -6.02 2.50 2.90
N HIS A 31 -5.01 1.78 3.39
CA HIS A 31 -5.23 0.62 4.25
C HIS A 31 -5.92 0.97 5.57
N THR A 32 -5.65 2.17 6.12
CA THR A 32 -6.35 2.64 7.33
C THR A 32 -7.85 2.80 7.07
N ILE A 33 -8.24 3.36 5.93
CA ILE A 33 -9.66 3.51 5.57
C ILE A 33 -10.29 2.13 5.40
N GLU A 34 -9.60 1.21 4.74
CA GLU A 34 -10.07 -0.15 4.53
C GLU A 34 -10.34 -0.88 5.84
N GLU A 35 -9.34 -0.93 6.73
CA GLU A 35 -9.43 -1.59 8.02
C GLU A 35 -10.48 -0.96 8.93
N LYS A 36 -10.62 0.37 8.91
CA LYS A 36 -11.50 1.07 9.84
C LYS A 36 -12.94 1.16 9.35
N GLN A 37 -13.18 1.15 8.04
CA GLN A 37 -14.49 1.49 7.48
C GLN A 37 -14.98 0.44 6.48
N ILE A 38 -14.17 0.06 5.49
CA ILE A 38 -14.62 -0.76 4.35
C ILE A 38 -14.70 -2.25 4.73
N PHE A 39 -13.62 -2.86 5.21
CA PHE A 39 -13.59 -4.28 5.56
C PHE A 39 -14.59 -4.66 6.66
N PRO A 40 -14.78 -3.86 7.74
CA PRO A 40 -15.84 -4.12 8.71
C PRO A 40 -17.24 -4.12 8.09
N PHE A 41 -17.47 -3.32 7.04
CA PHE A 41 -18.73 -3.33 6.32
C PHE A 41 -18.87 -4.58 5.43
N LEU A 42 -17.85 -4.88 4.62
CA LEU A 42 -17.84 -6.01 3.69
C LEU A 42 -17.91 -7.37 4.40
N SER A 43 -17.22 -7.51 5.54
CA SER A 43 -17.13 -8.76 6.32
C SER A 43 -18.47 -9.31 6.80
N LYS A 44 -19.51 -8.48 6.83
CA LYS A 44 -20.90 -8.87 7.11
C LYS A 44 -21.42 -9.92 6.12
N ARG A 45 -20.93 -9.91 4.88
CA ARG A 45 -21.37 -10.83 3.80
C ARG A 45 -20.22 -11.52 3.06
N MET A 46 -19.00 -11.01 3.18
CA MET A 46 -17.82 -11.49 2.47
C MET A 46 -16.74 -11.87 3.49
N HIS A 47 -16.64 -13.17 3.80
CA HIS A 47 -15.86 -13.65 4.94
C HIS A 47 -14.35 -13.39 4.83
N MET A 48 -13.81 -13.27 3.61
CA MET A 48 -12.40 -12.90 3.34
C MET A 48 -12.00 -11.52 3.89
N PHE A 49 -12.95 -10.66 4.24
CA PHE A 49 -12.69 -9.34 4.84
C PHE A 49 -12.81 -9.32 6.37
N ARG A 50 -12.93 -10.48 7.02
CA ARG A 50 -12.97 -10.55 8.49
C ARG A 50 -11.60 -10.24 9.10
N GLU A 51 -11.61 -9.96 10.40
CA GLU A 51 -10.39 -9.90 11.21
C GLU A 51 -9.63 -11.25 11.07
N ASP A 52 -8.30 -11.18 11.04
CA ASP A 52 -7.35 -12.30 10.84
C ASP A 52 -7.30 -12.96 9.44
N ASP A 53 -8.00 -12.42 8.44
CA ASP A 53 -7.92 -12.91 7.07
C ASP A 53 -6.67 -12.42 6.31
N VAL A 54 -6.52 -12.86 5.05
CA VAL A 54 -5.35 -12.63 4.18
C VAL A 54 -5.09 -11.16 3.90
N HIS A 55 -6.14 -10.33 3.80
CA HIS A 55 -5.99 -8.89 3.56
C HIS A 55 -5.33 -8.18 4.75
N ILE A 56 -5.85 -8.39 5.96
CA ILE A 56 -5.30 -7.79 7.19
C ILE A 56 -3.85 -8.23 7.41
N LYS A 57 -3.54 -9.52 7.23
CA LYS A 57 -2.16 -10.02 7.33
C LYS A 57 -1.23 -9.41 6.27
N SER A 58 -1.75 -9.12 5.09
CA SER A 58 -0.98 -8.43 4.06
C SER A 58 -0.71 -6.98 4.45
N HIS A 59 -1.69 -6.28 5.04
CA HIS A 59 -1.51 -4.92 5.55
C HIS A 59 -0.39 -4.83 6.59
N GLU A 60 -0.32 -5.78 7.55
CA GLU A 60 0.74 -5.82 8.57
C GLU A 60 2.14 -5.83 7.94
N ALA A 61 2.38 -6.74 6.98
CA ALA A 61 3.65 -6.83 6.28
C ALA A 61 3.94 -5.58 5.41
N ILE A 62 2.91 -4.95 4.86
CA ILE A 62 3.06 -3.69 4.12
C ILE A 62 3.42 -2.55 5.08
N TYR A 63 2.76 -2.43 6.23
CA TYR A 63 3.08 -1.41 7.24
C TYR A 63 4.53 -1.53 7.73
N ASP A 64 5.02 -2.75 7.97
CA ASP A 64 6.43 -2.98 8.29
C ASP A 64 7.36 -2.47 7.17
N GLY A 65 7.00 -2.72 5.91
CA GLY A 65 7.71 -2.19 4.74
C GLY A 65 7.72 -0.66 4.66
N LEU A 66 6.57 -0.04 4.94
CA LEU A 66 6.38 1.41 4.94
C LEU A 66 7.15 2.10 6.06
N GLU A 67 7.17 1.52 7.26
CA GLU A 67 7.95 2.06 8.39
C GLU A 67 9.45 2.04 8.07
N ASN A 68 9.94 0.91 7.55
CA ASN A 68 11.33 0.80 7.09
C ASN A 68 11.67 1.82 6.00
N LEU A 69 10.75 2.07 5.06
CA LEU A 69 10.92 3.09 4.03
C LEU A 69 10.99 4.50 4.64
N ASN A 70 10.09 4.83 5.58
CA ASN A 70 10.08 6.13 6.27
C ASN A 70 11.38 6.38 7.05
N VAL A 71 11.93 5.36 7.71
CA VAL A 71 13.24 5.44 8.37
C VAL A 71 14.35 5.79 7.38
N LEU A 72 14.39 5.14 6.21
CA LEU A 72 15.39 5.43 5.17
C LEU A 72 15.21 6.82 4.55
N ILE A 73 13.97 7.22 4.26
CA ILE A 73 13.66 8.58 3.76
C ILE A 73 14.14 9.63 4.76
N ARG A 74 13.88 9.45 6.06
CA ARG A 74 14.32 10.37 7.11
C ARG A 74 15.86 10.43 7.18
N LYS A 75 16.53 9.27 7.14
CA LYS A 75 18.00 9.17 7.08
C LYS A 75 18.56 10.01 5.92
N TRP A 76 18.07 9.81 4.70
CA TRP A 76 18.59 10.51 3.51
C TRP A 76 18.11 11.95 3.38
N THR A 77 17.03 12.32 4.04
CA THR A 77 16.62 13.73 4.15
C THR A 77 17.60 14.50 5.06
N LEU A 78 18.01 13.90 6.18
CA LEU A 78 18.97 14.51 7.11
C LEU A 78 20.42 14.42 6.63
N SER A 79 20.77 13.38 5.86
CA SER A 79 22.12 13.16 5.34
C SER A 79 22.09 12.71 3.88
N PRO A 80 21.80 13.62 2.93
CA PRO A 80 21.63 13.29 1.51
C PRO A 80 22.84 12.62 0.85
N SER A 81 24.06 12.94 1.31
CA SER A 81 25.30 12.33 0.82
C SER A 81 25.40 10.82 1.13
N THR A 82 24.57 10.30 2.02
CA THR A 82 24.53 8.87 2.39
C THR A 82 23.48 8.07 1.61
N TYR A 83 22.83 8.69 0.61
CA TYR A 83 21.83 8.03 -0.22
C TYR A 83 22.40 6.80 -0.93
N SER A 84 21.66 5.69 -0.84
CA SER A 84 22.02 4.44 -1.50
C SER A 84 20.84 3.91 -2.33
N PRO A 85 20.96 3.89 -3.67
CA PRO A 85 19.93 3.28 -4.52
C PRO A 85 19.82 1.77 -4.28
N VAL A 86 20.89 1.12 -3.82
CA VAL A 86 20.87 -0.30 -3.45
C VAL A 86 20.00 -0.54 -2.22
N GLU A 87 20.17 0.28 -1.16
CA GLU A 87 19.32 0.20 0.04
C GLU A 87 17.86 0.53 -0.29
N MET A 88 17.60 1.58 -1.09
CA MET A 88 16.25 1.96 -1.50
C MET A 88 15.56 0.83 -2.27
N LYS A 89 16.25 0.27 -3.28
CA LYS A 89 15.71 -0.85 -4.06
C LYS A 89 15.46 -2.08 -3.20
N LYS A 90 16.37 -2.40 -2.27
CA LYS A 90 16.21 -3.53 -1.35
C LYS A 90 14.99 -3.34 -0.43
N CYS A 91 14.81 -2.15 0.12
CA CYS A 91 13.66 -1.81 0.96
C CYS A 91 12.35 -1.97 0.18
N LEU A 92 12.22 -1.34 -0.99
CA LEU A 92 11.00 -1.48 -1.80
C LEU A 92 10.75 -2.92 -2.24
N ALA A 93 11.81 -3.69 -2.55
CA ALA A 93 11.68 -5.09 -2.94
C ALA A 93 11.22 -6.01 -1.80
N SER A 94 11.46 -5.66 -0.52
CA SER A 94 11.15 -6.56 0.60
C SER A 94 9.65 -6.72 0.86
N TRP A 95 8.83 -5.78 0.40
CA TRP A 95 7.37 -5.81 0.57
C TRP A 95 6.62 -5.64 -0.76
N LYS A 96 7.33 -5.51 -1.89
CA LYS A 96 6.75 -5.41 -3.24
C LYS A 96 5.78 -6.56 -3.52
N GLU A 97 6.22 -7.79 -3.36
CA GLU A 97 5.42 -8.96 -3.75
C GLU A 97 4.13 -9.04 -2.95
N VAL A 98 4.20 -8.76 -1.64
CA VAL A 98 3.05 -8.75 -0.74
C VAL A 98 2.07 -7.65 -1.15
N LEU A 99 2.56 -6.42 -1.41
CA LEU A 99 1.72 -5.31 -1.85
C LEU A 99 0.97 -5.65 -3.15
N PHE A 100 1.67 -6.07 -4.20
CA PHE A 100 1.03 -6.30 -5.50
C PHE A 100 0.07 -7.49 -5.46
N THR A 101 0.46 -8.59 -4.81
CA THR A 101 -0.44 -9.75 -4.63
C THR A 101 -1.71 -9.37 -3.86
N HIS A 102 -1.56 -8.58 -2.80
CA HIS A 102 -2.69 -8.10 -2.01
C HIS A 102 -3.65 -7.24 -2.83
N LEU A 103 -3.13 -6.25 -3.57
CA LEU A 103 -3.95 -5.40 -4.45
C LEU A 103 -4.67 -6.22 -5.54
N ASP A 104 -3.98 -7.22 -6.12
CA ASP A 104 -4.58 -8.10 -7.12
C ASP A 104 -5.74 -8.92 -6.52
N HIS A 105 -5.57 -9.46 -5.31
CA HIS A 105 -6.64 -10.19 -4.61
C HIS A 105 -7.82 -9.29 -4.28
N GLU A 106 -7.59 -8.06 -3.82
CA GLU A 106 -8.68 -7.12 -3.55
C GLU A 106 -9.49 -6.78 -4.79
N VAL A 107 -8.81 -6.54 -5.91
CA VAL A 107 -9.48 -6.30 -7.20
C VAL A 107 -10.30 -7.52 -7.60
N GLU A 108 -9.79 -8.73 -7.40
CA GLU A 108 -10.52 -9.97 -7.69
C GLU A 108 -11.75 -10.14 -6.79
N ASP A 109 -11.59 -9.99 -5.47
CA ASP A 109 -12.67 -10.17 -4.50
C ASP A 109 -13.76 -9.10 -4.63
N LEU A 110 -13.37 -7.86 -4.88
CA LEU A 110 -14.27 -6.73 -5.11
C LEU A 110 -14.76 -6.62 -6.56
N PHE A 111 -14.35 -7.54 -7.44
CA PHE A 111 -14.83 -7.57 -8.80
C PHE A 111 -16.36 -7.75 -8.84
N GLY A 112 -17.03 -7.08 -9.79
CA GLY A 112 -18.49 -7.01 -9.84
C GLY A 112 -19.19 -8.39 -9.84
N GLU A 113 -18.58 -9.39 -10.47
CA GLU A 113 -19.11 -10.76 -10.49
C GLU A 113 -19.07 -11.47 -9.14
N ASN A 114 -18.13 -11.09 -8.26
CA ASN A 114 -18.05 -11.59 -6.89
C ASN A 114 -18.95 -10.77 -5.97
N MET A 115 -18.93 -9.45 -6.10
CA MET A 115 -19.80 -8.54 -5.32
C MET A 115 -21.29 -8.87 -5.50
N LYS A 116 -21.75 -9.12 -6.72
CA LYS A 116 -23.18 -9.43 -6.98
C LYS A 116 -23.67 -10.74 -6.36
N ARG A 117 -22.76 -11.61 -5.89
CA ARG A 117 -23.12 -12.84 -5.15
C ARG A 117 -23.54 -12.53 -3.71
N CYS A 118 -23.07 -11.40 -3.17
CA CYS A 118 -23.27 -10.99 -1.79
C CYS A 118 -24.11 -9.71 -1.65
N TRP A 119 -24.16 -8.87 -2.67
CA TRP A 119 -24.74 -7.53 -2.64
C TRP A 119 -25.64 -7.28 -3.85
N LYS A 120 -26.74 -6.54 -3.63
CA LYS A 120 -27.52 -5.95 -4.72
C LYS A 120 -26.91 -4.61 -5.14
N LEU A 121 -27.21 -4.19 -6.37
CA LEU A 121 -26.68 -2.94 -6.92
C LEU A 121 -27.08 -1.72 -6.07
N GLU A 122 -28.33 -1.67 -5.62
CA GLU A 122 -28.85 -0.60 -4.76
C GLU A 122 -28.21 -0.55 -3.35
N GLU A 123 -27.52 -1.62 -2.93
CA GLU A 123 -26.85 -1.67 -1.63
C GLU A 123 -25.39 -1.17 -1.71
N LEU A 124 -24.81 -1.04 -2.92
CA LEU A 124 -23.42 -0.63 -3.07
C LEU A 124 -23.17 0.82 -2.64
N ASP A 125 -24.18 1.69 -2.79
CA ASP A 125 -24.12 3.08 -2.31
C ASP A 125 -24.02 3.20 -0.77
N LEU A 126 -24.22 2.10 -0.05
CA LEU A 126 -24.06 2.05 1.41
C LEU A 126 -22.62 1.70 1.85
N ILE A 127 -21.75 1.30 0.91
CA ILE A 127 -20.34 1.03 1.23
C ILE A 127 -19.65 2.36 1.57
N PRO A 128 -18.97 2.47 2.72
CA PRO A 128 -18.20 3.67 3.06
C PRO A 128 -17.06 3.87 2.05
N MET A 129 -16.97 5.03 1.41
CA MET A 129 -15.92 5.39 0.45
C MET A 129 -15.35 6.77 0.76
#